data_AF-A0ABD0Q9I6-F1
#
_entry.id   AF-A0ABD0Q9I6-F1
#
_cell.length_a   1.000
_cell.length_b   1.000
_cell.length_c   1.000
_cell.angle_alpha   90.00
_cell.angle_beta   90.00
_cell.angle_gamma   90.00
#
_symmetry.space_group_name_H-M   'P 1'
#
loop_
_entity.id
_entity.type
_entity.pdbx_description
1 polymer ?
#
loop_
_entity_poly.entity_id
_entity_poly.type
_entity_poly.pdbx_seq_one_letter_code
_entity_poly.pdbx_strand_id
1 'polypeptide(L)' 'YAPIGILFLIAGKIVEMDDITEMGGQLGMYTITVIIGLMIHGMIILPTLYFVITRKNPFIFITGLLQALITALGTSS' A
#
# COMPACT_ATOMS: atom_id res chain seq x y z
N TYR A 1 -3.52 25.01 -7.14
CA TYR A 1 -4.86 25.09 -6.54
C TYR A 1 -5.06 24.03 -5.45
N ALA A 2 -4.89 22.73 -5.75
CA ALA A 2 -5.05 21.65 -4.77
C ALA A 2 -4.21 21.76 -3.47
N PRO A 3 -2.93 22.16 -3.47
CA PRO A 3 -2.12 22.19 -2.24
C PRO A 3 -2.68 23.14 -1.17
N ILE A 4 -3.18 24.31 -1.58
CA ILE A 4 -3.78 25.30 -0.69
C ILE A 4 -5.12 24.81 -0.15
N GLY A 5 -5.97 24.22 -1.01
CA GLY A 5 -7.25 23.65 -0.57
C GLY A 5 -7.09 22.51 0.43
N ILE A 6 -6.16 21.59 0.18
CA ILE A 6 -5.85 20.46 1.08
C ILE A 6 -5.35 20.98 2.43
N LEU A 7 -4.51 22.03 2.44
CA LEU A 7 -4.02 22.64 3.68
C LEU A 7 -5.15 23.16 4.57
N PHE A 8 -6.10 23.92 4.02
CA PHE A 8 -7.26 24.40 4.77
C PHE A 8 -8.20 23.28 5.22
N LEU A 9 -8.37 22.23 4.41
CA LEU A 9 -9.16 21.05 4.79
C LEU A 9 -8.55 20.28 5.96
N ILE A 10 -7.23 20.05 5.94
CA ILE A 10 -6.53 19.38 7.04
C ILE A 10 -6.56 20.25 8.30
N ALA A 11 -6.27 21.55 8.17
CA ALA A 11 -6.32 22.48 9.30
C ALA A 11 -7.72 22.55 9.92
N GLY A 12 -8.77 22.63 9.08
CA GLY A 12 -10.15 22.58 9.55
C GLY A 12 -10.49 21.27 10.26
N LYS A 13 -10.04 20.12 9.71
CA LYS A 13 -10.25 18.82 10.37
C LYS A 13 -9.53 18.68 11.69
N ILE A 14 -8.32 19.21 11.83
CA ILE A 14 -7.60 19.18 13.11
C ILE A 14 -8.32 20.00 14.18
N VAL A 15 -8.91 21.15 13.82
CA VAL A 15 -9.65 22.01 14.75
C VAL A 15 -11.00 21.42 15.15
N GLU A 16 -11.65 20.68 14.25
CA GLU A 16 -12.95 20.02 14.50
C GLU A 16 -12.80 18.75 15.36
N MET A 17 -11.58 18.23 15.52
CA MET A 17 -11.32 16.96 16.18
C MET A 17 -10.83 17.15 17.61
N ASP A 18 -11.52 16.50 18.56
CA ASP A 18 -11.22 16.61 19.99
C ASP A 18 -9.93 15.87 20.39
N ASP A 19 -9.56 14.78 19.69
CA ASP A 19 -8.34 14.01 19.96
C ASP A 19 -7.55 13.66 18.68
N ILE A 20 -6.46 14.40 18.46
CA ILE A 20 -5.51 14.20 17.36
C ILE A 20 -4.77 12.85 17.51
N THR A 21 -4.62 12.35 18.74
CA THR A 21 -3.95 11.08 19.03
C THR A 21 -4.75 9.91 18.48
N GLU A 22 -6.08 9.94 18.65
CA GLU A 22 -6.97 8.92 18.11
C GLU A 22 -6.94 8.91 16.57
N MET A 23 -6.93 10.09 15.94
CA MET A 23 -6.80 10.23 14.49
C MET A 23 -5.50 9.63 13.95
N GLY A 24 -4.37 9.95 14.60
CA GLY A 24 -3.07 9.38 14.24
C GLY A 24 -3.07 7.86 14.35
N GLY A 25 -3.70 7.32 15.41
CA GLY A 25 -3.91 5.89 15.60
C GLY A 25 -4.73 5.24 14.48
N GLN A 26 -5.86 5.85 14.10
CA GLN A 26 -6.71 5.36 13.02
C GLN A 26 -5.98 5.36 11.66
N LEU A 27 -5.22 6.42 11.35
CA LEU A 27 -4.42 6.49 10.12
C LEU A 27 -3.28 5.45 10.11
N GLY A 28 -2.65 5.22 11.27
CA GLY A 28 -1.67 4.16 11.45
C GLY A 28 -2.26 2.77 11.19
N MET A 29 -3.42 2.48 11.79
CA MET A 29 -4.12 1.22 11.58
C MET A 29 -4.53 1.03 10.12
N TYR A 30 -5.05 2.07 9.47
CA TYR A 30 -5.34 2.05 8.03
C TYR A 30 -4.11 1.69 7.20
N THR A 31 -2.97 2.35 7.46
CA THR A 31 -1.71 2.08 6.75
C THR A 31 -1.27 0.63 6.92
N ILE A 32 -1.34 0.09 8.14
CA ILE A 32 -1.00 -1.30 8.44
C ILE A 32 -1.93 -2.25 7.68
N THR A 33 -3.25 -2.01 7.71
CA THR A 33 -4.21 -2.83 6.98
C THR A 33 -3.95 -2.84 5.48
N VAL A 34 -3.62 -1.70 4.88
CA VAL A 34 -3.28 -1.60 3.45
C VAL A 34 -2.02 -2.40 3.15
N ILE A 35 -0.96 -2.26 3.95
CA ILE A 35 0.29 -3.02 3.77
C ILE A 35 0.02 -4.52 3.84
N ILE A 36 -0.74 -4.98 4.84
CA ILE A 36 -1.11 -6.39 4.98
C ILE A 36 -1.92 -6.88 3.76
N GLY A 37 -2.89 -6.08 3.31
CA GLY A 37 -3.69 -6.40 2.13
C GLY A 37 -2.84 -6.56 0.87
N LEU A 38 -1.90 -5.64 0.63
CA LEU A 38 -0.98 -5.71 -0.50
C LEU A 38 -0.03 -6.91 -0.40
N MET A 39 0.45 -7.23 0.81
CA MET A 39 1.30 -8.40 1.06
C MET A 39 0.57 -9.70 0.75
N ILE A 40 -0.66 -9.86 1.22
CA ILE A 40 -1.50 -11.04 0.93
C ILE A 40 -1.77 -11.12 -0.57
N HIS A 41 -2.13 -10.00 -1.21
CA HIS A 41 -2.44 -9.99 -2.63
C HIS A 41 -1.22 -10.33 -3.50
N GLY A 42 -0.08 -9.68 -3.23
CA GLY A 42 1.16 -9.86 -3.98
C GLY A 42 1.82 -11.21 -3.78
N MET A 43 1.78 -11.77 -2.57
CA MET A 43 2.48 -13.02 -2.24
C MET A 43 1.61 -14.27 -2.27
N ILE A 44 0.29 -14.16 -2.14
CA ILE A 44 -0.60 -15.33 -2.10
C ILE A 44 -1.53 -15.34 -3.32
N ILE A 45 -2.26 -14.25 -3.57
CA ILE A 45 -3.31 -14.24 -4.60
C ILE A 45 -2.69 -14.32 -6.01
N LEU A 46 -1.76 -13.43 -6.35
CA LEU A 46 -1.11 -13.43 -7.66
C LEU A 46 -0.30 -14.72 -7.93
N PRO A 47 0.50 -15.26 -6.99
CA PRO A 47 1.24 -16.50 -7.23
C PRO A 47 0.32 -17.71 -7.40
N THR A 48 -0.77 -17.78 -6.63
CA THR A 48 -1.78 -18.84 -6.76
C THR A 48 -2.46 -18.77 -8.12
N LEU A 49 -2.90 -17.59 -8.55
CA LEU A 49 -3.52 -17.39 -9.86
C LEU A 49 -2.56 -17.75 -11.00
N TYR A 50 -1.29 -17.32 -10.90
CA TYR A 50 -0.26 -17.68 -11.87
C TYR A 50 -0.05 -19.20 -11.94
N PHE A 51 0.04 -19.88 -10.79
CA PHE A 51 0.21 -21.33 -10.73
C PHE A 51 -0.98 -22.08 -11.33
N VAL A 52 -2.21 -21.65 -11.05
CA VAL A 52 -3.44 -22.28 -11.59
C VAL A 52 -3.47 -22.21 -13.11
N ILE A 53 -3.12 -21.06 -13.69
CA ILE A 53 -3.18 -20.84 -15.14
C ILE A 53 -1.98 -21.46 -15.85
N THR A 54 -0.76 -21.18 -15.39
CA THR A 54 0.47 -21.56 -16.10
C THR A 54 1.01 -22.93 -15.71
N ARG A 55 0.55 -23.50 -14.58
CA ARG A 55 1.04 -24.76 -13.98
C ARG A 55 2.55 -24.75 -13.73
N LYS A 56 3.18 -23.58 -13.64
CA LYS A 56 4.62 -23.37 -13.40
C LYS A 56 4.83 -22.74 -12.03
N ASN A 57 5.99 -23.00 -11.43
CA ASN A 57 6.32 -22.47 -10.10
C ASN A 57 6.40 -20.91 -10.15
N PRO A 58 5.47 -20.19 -9.48
CA PRO A 58 5.42 -18.73 -9.50
C PRO A 58 6.62 -18.08 -8.82
N PHE A 59 7.24 -18.74 -7.83
CA PHE A 59 8.35 -18.14 -7.07
C PHE A 59 9.60 -17.96 -7.93
N ILE A 60 9.85 -18.87 -8.87
CA ILE A 60 10.97 -18.76 -9.82
C ILE A 60 10.76 -17.53 -10.74
N PHE A 61 9.51 -17.30 -11.16
CA PHE A 61 9.17 -16.13 -11.97
C PHE A 61 9.38 -14.82 -11.19
N ILE A 62 8.92 -14.76 -9.94
CA ILE A 62 9.10 -13.58 -9.07
C ILE A 62 10.58 -13.28 -8.82
N THR A 63 11.42 -14.32 -8.61
CA THR A 63 12.86 -14.11 -8.43
C THR A 63 13.53 -13.46 -9.64
N GLY A 64 13.07 -13.76 -10.87
CA GLY A 64 13.55 -13.10 -12.08
C GLY A 64 13.13 -11.64 -12.21
N LEU A 65 12.12 -11.21 -11.46
CA LEU A 65 11.57 -9.84 -11.47
C LEU A 65 12.01 -8.99 -10.27
N LEU A 66 12.78 -9.55 -9.32
CA LEU A 66 13.17 -8.84 -8.10
C LEU A 66 13.85 -7.49 -8.38
N GLN A 67 14.69 -7.39 -9.40
CA GLN A 67 15.32 -6.13 -9.78
C GLN A 67 14.27 -5.07 -10.16
N ALA A 68 13.29 -5.42 -10.99
CA ALA A 68 12.22 -4.50 -11.39
C ALA A 68 11.33 -4.11 -10.20
N LEU A 69 11.04 -5.05 -9.30
CA LEU A 69 10.27 -4.78 -8.08
C LEU A 69 10.99 -3.79 -7.15
N ILE A 70 12.31 -3.96 -6.98
CA ILE A 70 13.13 -3.03 -6.17
C ILE A 70 13.18 -1.65 -6.84
N THR A 71 13.36 -1.59 -8.17
CA THR A 71 13.34 -0.32 -8.90
C THR A 71 11.99 0.38 -8.77
N ALA A 72 10.87 -0.33 -8.95
CA ALA A 72 9.53 0.23 -8.82
C ALA A 72 9.26 0.75 -7.40
N LEU A 73 9.75 0.04 -6.37
CA LEU A 73 9.68 0.53 -5.00
C LEU A 73 10.49 1.83 -4.82
N GLY A 74 11.67 1.92 -5.42
CA GLY A 74 12.55 3.08 -5.34
C GLY A 74 12.04 4.31 -6.10
N THR A 75 11.35 4.12 -7.23
CA THR A 75 10.79 5.23 -8.02
C THR A 75 9.40 5.65 -7.54
N SER A 76 8.63 4.77 -6.89
CA SER A 76 7.27 5.04 -6.41
C SER A 76 6.38 5.70 -7.48
N SER A 77 6.51 5.28 -8.75
CA SER A 77 5.87 5.90 -9.92
C SER A 77 4.96 4.95 -10.68
#